data_AF-A0ABD1LPC7-F1
#
_entry.id   AF-A0ABD1LPC7-F1
#
_cell.length_a   1.000
_cell.length_b   1.000
_cell.length_c   1.000
_cell.angle_alpha   90.00
_cell.angle_beta   90.00
_cell.angle_gamma   90.00
#
_symmetry.space_group_name_H-M   'P 1'
#
loop_
_entity.id
_entity.type
_entity.pdbx_description
1 polymer ?
#
loop_
_entity_poly.entity_id
_entity_poly.type
_entity_poly.pdbx_seq_one_letter_code
_entity_poly.pdbx_strand_id
1 'polypeptide(L)'
;MSGENSKRVGLVISSTESIRVFLFGASKDATLSGELRQTSSDLLRQSELPYAALRAVWMASHPSTRPDLTRLFSGTRFIFSSPKPREKSEELKARLTKLQDLAERKAYQELVKDIAPPKDVQEPFSSYKDQLGFGLHVLVTMFTGYLLGYAAFRALFNHSPAMNAAGGILGLVGAMFVETFLFIIRSSNADANKTRKFSQKPTPSFSTSRSKKNQ
;
A
#
# COMPACT_ATOMS: atom_id res chain seq x y z
N MET A 1 -22.66 -11.49 19.83
CA MET A 1 -23.49 -12.72 19.90
C MET A 1 -23.50 -13.36 18.52
N SER A 2 -22.39 -13.99 18.14
CA SER A 2 -22.14 -14.45 16.77
C SER A 2 -21.85 -15.94 16.82
N GLY A 3 -22.86 -16.77 16.63
CA GLY A 3 -22.66 -18.22 16.81
C GLY A 3 -23.89 -19.07 16.60
N GLU A 4 -24.64 -18.88 15.52
CA GLU A 4 -25.63 -19.90 15.10
C GLU A 4 -25.87 -19.92 13.58
N ASN A 5 -24.82 -19.72 12.76
CA ASN A 5 -24.96 -19.63 11.30
C ASN A 5 -24.51 -20.87 10.53
N SER A 6 -24.29 -22.01 11.21
CA SER A 6 -23.57 -23.16 10.61
C SER A 6 -24.42 -24.13 9.78
N LYS A 7 -25.69 -23.83 9.45
CA LYS A 7 -26.54 -24.75 8.66
C LYS A 7 -27.41 -24.06 7.59
N ARG A 8 -27.05 -22.86 7.13
CA ARG A 8 -27.76 -22.22 6.02
C ARG A 8 -27.12 -22.63 4.69
N VAL A 9 -27.59 -23.74 4.11
CA VAL A 9 -27.12 -24.19 2.80
C VAL A 9 -28.03 -23.59 1.72
N GLY A 10 -27.50 -22.66 0.94
CA GLY A 10 -28.17 -22.10 -0.24
C GLY A 10 -28.84 -20.73 -0.04
N LEU A 11 -29.62 -20.32 -1.04
CA LEU A 11 -30.27 -19.02 -1.10
C LEU A 11 -31.42 -18.93 -0.08
N VAL A 12 -31.38 -17.90 0.77
CA VAL A 12 -32.43 -17.62 1.76
C VAL A 12 -33.11 -16.31 1.40
N ILE A 13 -34.44 -16.29 1.48
CA ILE A 13 -35.29 -15.12 1.19
C ILE A 13 -36.12 -14.76 2.42
N SER A 14 -36.50 -13.49 2.53
CA SER A 14 -37.46 -13.04 3.52
C SER A 14 -38.87 -13.54 3.21
N SER A 15 -39.62 -13.91 4.25
CA SER A 15 -41.03 -14.28 4.13
C SER A 15 -41.91 -13.05 3.88
N THR A 16 -42.55 -13.00 2.73
CA THR A 16 -43.51 -11.95 2.32
C THR A 16 -44.93 -12.51 2.35
N GLU A 17 -45.94 -11.64 2.44
CA GLU A 17 -47.35 -12.04 2.50
C GLU A 17 -47.78 -12.92 1.30
N SER A 18 -47.32 -12.61 0.09
CA SER A 18 -47.54 -13.43 -1.11
C SER A 18 -47.09 -14.88 -0.93
N ILE A 19 -45.93 -15.07 -0.30
CA ILE A 19 -45.36 -16.39 -0.02
C ILE A 19 -46.16 -17.09 1.09
N ARG A 20 -46.58 -16.35 2.13
CA ARG A 20 -47.40 -16.90 3.23
C ARG A 20 -48.75 -17.42 2.73
N VAL A 21 -49.44 -16.64 1.89
CA VAL A 21 -50.72 -17.05 1.29
C VAL A 21 -50.54 -18.31 0.43
N PHE A 22 -49.48 -18.36 -0.38
CA PHE A 22 -49.16 -19.53 -1.20
C PHE A 22 -48.88 -20.78 -0.36
N LEU A 23 -48.01 -20.67 0.66
CA LEU A 23 -47.66 -21.78 1.53
C LEU A 23 -48.85 -22.26 2.36
N PHE A 24 -49.75 -21.36 2.77
CA PHE A 24 -50.99 -21.72 3.45
C PHE A 24 -51.92 -22.53 2.53
N GLY A 25 -52.08 -22.11 1.27
CA GLY A 25 -52.80 -22.89 0.27
C GLY A 25 -52.18 -24.27 0.06
N ALA A 26 -50.86 -24.32 -0.15
CA ALA A 26 -50.12 -25.57 -0.34
C ALA A 26 -50.20 -26.53 0.86
N SER A 27 -50.26 -26.01 2.09
CA SER A 27 -50.41 -26.87 3.29
C SER A 27 -51.73 -27.64 3.33
N LYS A 28 -52.78 -27.12 2.68
CA LYS A 28 -54.13 -27.68 2.65
C LYS A 28 -54.45 -28.42 1.35
N ASP A 29 -53.57 -28.34 0.36
CA ASP A 29 -53.81 -28.94 -0.95
C ASP A 29 -53.67 -30.46 -0.89
N ALA A 30 -54.75 -31.19 -1.16
CA ALA A 30 -54.75 -32.66 -1.13
C ALA A 30 -53.94 -33.30 -2.27
N THR A 31 -53.61 -32.54 -3.32
CA THR A 31 -52.87 -33.02 -4.49
C THR A 31 -51.36 -33.07 -4.27
N LEU A 32 -50.86 -32.35 -3.26
CA LEU A 32 -49.45 -32.35 -2.88
C LEU A 32 -49.10 -33.56 -2.00
N SER A 33 -47.86 -34.03 -2.11
CA SER A 33 -47.36 -35.10 -1.24
C SER A 33 -47.40 -34.70 0.23
N GLY A 34 -47.59 -35.67 1.13
CA GLY A 34 -47.63 -35.43 2.57
C GLY A 34 -46.42 -34.66 3.11
N GLU A 35 -45.24 -34.97 2.60
CA GLU A 35 -43.98 -34.32 2.96
C GLU A 35 -43.95 -32.84 2.55
N LEU A 36 -44.45 -32.49 1.36
CA LEU A 36 -44.47 -31.10 0.89
C LEU A 36 -45.52 -30.26 1.62
N ARG A 37 -46.64 -30.86 2.04
CA ARG A 37 -47.65 -30.19 2.90
C ARG A 37 -47.09 -29.88 4.29
N GLN A 38 -46.37 -30.84 4.86
CA GLN A 38 -45.69 -30.64 6.13
C GLN A 38 -44.59 -29.57 6.01
N THR A 39 -43.76 -29.65 4.96
CA THR A 39 -42.74 -28.64 4.66
C THR A 39 -43.34 -27.26 4.51
N SER A 40 -44.49 -27.13 3.85
CA SER A 40 -45.20 -25.85 3.70
C SER A 40 -45.69 -25.30 5.05
N SER A 41 -46.19 -26.18 5.92
CA SER A 41 -46.62 -25.83 7.29
C SER A 41 -45.45 -25.37 8.17
N ASP A 42 -44.30 -26.02 8.03
CA ASP A 42 -43.08 -25.67 8.76
C ASP A 42 -42.50 -24.33 8.26
N LEU A 43 -42.50 -24.11 6.95
CA LEU A 43 -42.05 -22.85 6.32
C LEU A 43 -42.93 -21.66 6.73
N LEU A 44 -44.24 -21.83 6.93
CA LEU A 44 -45.13 -20.75 7.40
C LEU A 44 -44.70 -20.17 8.75
N ARG A 45 -44.11 -20.99 9.62
CA ARG A 45 -43.65 -20.58 10.95
C ARG A 45 -42.35 -19.77 10.90
N GLN A 46 -41.64 -19.78 9.77
CA GLN A 46 -40.34 -19.14 9.62
C GLN A 46 -40.48 -17.75 8.97
N SER A 47 -39.65 -16.80 9.41
CA SER A 47 -39.50 -15.47 8.78
C SER A 47 -38.47 -15.46 7.65
N GLU A 48 -37.58 -16.44 7.64
CA GLU A 48 -36.50 -16.62 6.66
C GLU A 48 -36.67 -17.99 6.01
N LEU A 49 -36.75 -18.03 4.69
CA LEU A 49 -37.17 -19.22 3.94
C LEU A 49 -36.04 -19.70 3.03
N PRO A 50 -35.65 -20.99 3.09
CA PRO A 50 -34.77 -21.58 2.10
C PRO A 50 -35.47 -21.65 0.72
N TYR A 51 -34.87 -21.01 -0.29
CA TYR A 51 -35.43 -20.98 -1.65
C TYR A 51 -35.64 -22.38 -2.25
N ALA A 52 -34.75 -23.33 -1.94
CA ALA A 52 -34.85 -24.70 -2.43
C ALA A 52 -36.15 -25.40 -2.01
N ALA A 53 -36.53 -25.27 -0.73
CA ALA A 53 -37.75 -25.86 -0.19
C ALA A 53 -39.01 -25.21 -0.80
N LEU A 54 -39.02 -23.87 -0.90
CA LEU A 54 -40.12 -23.14 -1.53
C LEU A 54 -40.27 -23.51 -3.02
N ARG A 55 -39.16 -23.62 -3.75
CA ARG A 55 -39.15 -24.03 -5.16
C ARG A 55 -39.71 -25.44 -5.33
N ALA A 56 -39.40 -26.38 -4.44
CA ALA A 56 -39.94 -27.74 -4.51
C ALA A 56 -41.47 -27.74 -4.38
N VAL A 57 -42.02 -26.98 -3.43
CA VAL A 57 -43.47 -26.81 -3.27
C VAL A 57 -44.11 -26.15 -4.50
N TRP A 58 -43.48 -25.10 -5.03
CA TRP A 58 -43.97 -24.41 -6.24
C TRP A 58 -43.98 -25.30 -7.48
N MET A 59 -42.92 -26.10 -7.68
CA MET A 59 -42.82 -27.03 -8.81
C MET A 59 -43.85 -28.18 -8.72
N ALA A 60 -44.17 -28.62 -7.51
CA ALA A 60 -45.15 -29.67 -7.27
C ALA A 60 -46.60 -29.17 -7.33
N SER A 61 -46.84 -27.87 -7.20
CA SER A 61 -48.18 -27.28 -7.27
C SER A 61 -48.76 -27.39 -8.68
N HIS A 62 -50.07 -27.62 -8.79
CA HIS A 62 -50.74 -27.79 -10.08
C HIS A 62 -50.59 -26.52 -10.97
N PRO A 63 -50.28 -26.65 -12.28
CA PRO A 63 -50.03 -25.49 -13.15
C PRO A 63 -51.14 -24.43 -13.16
N SER A 64 -52.41 -24.87 -13.03
CA SER A 64 -53.58 -23.97 -13.01
C SER A 64 -53.75 -23.15 -11.72
N THR A 65 -53.21 -23.63 -10.59
CA THR A 65 -53.30 -22.94 -9.28
C THR A 65 -51.97 -22.30 -8.88
N ARG A 66 -50.94 -22.47 -9.71
CA ARG A 66 -49.59 -22.01 -9.46
C ARG A 66 -49.49 -20.48 -9.62
N PRO A 67 -49.01 -19.74 -8.61
CA PRO A 67 -48.81 -18.31 -8.74
C PRO A 67 -47.62 -17.99 -9.66
N ASP A 68 -47.71 -16.88 -10.38
CA ASP A 68 -46.58 -16.34 -11.15
C ASP A 68 -45.39 -16.05 -10.22
N LEU A 69 -44.19 -16.48 -10.62
CA LEU A 69 -42.96 -16.33 -9.84
C LEU A 69 -42.63 -14.87 -9.58
N THR A 70 -42.80 -14.01 -10.59
CA THR A 70 -42.49 -12.58 -10.48
C THR A 70 -43.35 -11.93 -9.42
N ARG A 71 -44.65 -12.29 -9.41
CA ARG A 71 -45.60 -11.82 -8.40
C ARG A 71 -45.36 -12.44 -7.03
N LEU A 72 -45.00 -13.71 -6.96
CA LEU A 72 -44.71 -14.43 -5.72
C LEU A 72 -43.50 -13.84 -4.98
N PHE A 73 -42.42 -13.56 -5.72
CA PHE A 73 -41.18 -13.01 -5.18
C PHE A 73 -41.13 -11.47 -5.14
N SER A 74 -42.21 -10.81 -5.53
CA SER A 74 -42.30 -9.35 -5.48
C SER A 74 -42.11 -8.85 -4.04
N GLY A 75 -41.18 -7.91 -3.84
CA GLY A 75 -40.86 -7.36 -2.52
C GLY A 75 -40.07 -8.28 -1.58
N THR A 76 -39.59 -9.44 -2.05
CA THR A 76 -38.71 -10.30 -1.25
C THR A 76 -37.30 -9.75 -1.19
N ARG A 77 -36.63 -9.92 -0.04
CA ARG A 77 -35.24 -9.55 0.18
C ARG A 77 -34.39 -10.82 0.29
N PHE A 78 -33.27 -10.85 -0.41
CA PHE A 78 -32.27 -11.89 -0.26
C PHE A 78 -31.48 -11.68 1.03
N ILE A 79 -31.38 -12.74 1.83
CA ILE A 79 -30.60 -12.75 3.08
C ILE A 79 -29.27 -13.41 2.77
N PHE A 80 -28.27 -12.57 2.50
CA PHE A 80 -26.91 -13.03 2.28
C PHE A 80 -26.18 -13.11 3.62
N SER A 81 -25.71 -14.31 3.98
CA SER A 81 -24.70 -14.44 5.02
C SER A 81 -23.34 -14.10 4.42
N SER A 82 -22.68 -13.06 4.94
CA SER A 82 -21.30 -12.80 4.56
C SER A 82 -20.45 -14.04 4.88
N PRO A 83 -19.65 -14.55 3.93
CA PRO A 83 -18.76 -15.66 4.20
C PRO A 83 -17.85 -15.34 5.38
N LYS A 84 -17.44 -16.36 6.13
CA LYS A 84 -16.55 -16.18 7.29
C LYS A 84 -15.35 -15.33 6.86
N PRO A 85 -15.07 -14.19 7.53
CA PRO A 85 -13.92 -13.37 7.21
C PRO A 85 -12.65 -14.23 7.21
N ARG A 86 -11.87 -14.13 6.14
CA ARG A 86 -10.64 -14.92 5.99
C ARG A 86 -9.69 -14.60 7.13
N GLU A 87 -9.24 -15.63 7.84
CA GLU A 87 -8.22 -15.48 8.88
C GLU A 87 -6.90 -15.06 8.20
N LYS A 88 -6.39 -13.89 8.60
CA LYS A 88 -5.10 -13.38 8.11
C LYS A 88 -3.96 -14.14 8.79
N SER A 89 -2.93 -14.52 8.05
CA SER A 89 -1.73 -15.15 8.61
C SER A 89 -1.00 -14.20 9.57
N GLU A 90 -0.28 -14.76 10.55
CA GLU A 90 0.48 -13.99 11.54
C GLU A 90 1.52 -13.08 10.89
N GLU A 91 2.17 -13.54 9.82
CA GLU A 91 3.12 -12.73 9.05
C GLU A 91 2.46 -11.50 8.41
N LEU A 92 1.23 -11.65 7.87
CA LEU A 92 0.50 -10.54 7.28
C LEU A 92 0.06 -9.52 8.32
N LYS A 93 -0.33 -9.98 9.52
CA LYS A 93 -0.65 -9.08 10.64
C LYS A 93 0.58 -8.28 11.06
N ALA A 94 1.72 -8.95 11.27
CA ALA A 94 2.96 -8.28 11.64
C ALA A 94 3.41 -7.24 10.61
N ARG A 95 3.29 -7.55 9.31
CA ARG A 95 3.58 -6.59 8.24
C ARG A 95 2.64 -5.39 8.25
N LEU A 96 1.34 -5.61 8.47
CA LEU A 96 0.36 -4.52 8.56
C LEU A 96 0.63 -3.61 9.75
N THR A 97 0.94 -4.17 10.92
CA THR A 97 1.33 -3.39 12.10
C THR A 97 2.58 -2.55 11.82
N LYS A 98 3.61 -3.14 11.20
CA LYS A 98 4.82 -2.41 10.84
C LYS A 98 4.54 -1.24 9.88
N LEU A 99 3.68 -1.45 8.88
CA LEU A 99 3.30 -0.38 7.94
C LEU A 99 2.50 0.72 8.62
N GLN A 100 1.63 0.35 9.56
CA GLN A 100 0.88 1.30 10.37
C GLN A 100 1.81 2.14 11.25
N ASP A 101 2.76 1.52 11.96
CA ASP A 101 3.74 2.24 12.78
C ASP A 101 4.56 3.25 11.96
N LEU A 102 4.94 2.89 10.73
CA LEU A 102 5.66 3.78 9.83
C LEU A 102 4.79 4.98 9.40
N ALA A 103 3.52 4.75 9.10
CA ALA A 103 2.58 5.80 8.74
C ALA A 103 2.35 6.77 9.92
N GLU A 104 2.18 6.23 11.13
CA GLU A 104 2.01 7.02 12.36
C GLU A 104 3.25 7.87 12.66
N ARG A 105 4.45 7.30 12.54
CA ARG A 105 5.70 8.05 12.70
C ARG A 105 5.84 9.17 11.68
N LYS A 106 5.44 8.94 10.43
CA LYS A 106 5.46 9.97 9.38
C LYS A 106 4.48 11.09 9.69
N ALA A 107 3.26 10.77 10.12
CA ALA A 107 2.27 11.76 10.53
C ALA A 107 2.78 12.59 11.73
N TYR A 108 3.39 11.93 12.72
CA TYR A 108 4.01 12.62 13.86
C TYR A 108 5.13 13.57 13.40
N GLN A 109 5.98 13.15 12.46
CA GLN A 109 7.03 14.01 11.91
C GLN A 109 6.46 15.23 11.19
N GLU A 110 5.34 15.08 10.49
CA GLU A 110 4.65 16.20 9.84
C GLU A 110 4.10 17.20 10.84
N LEU A 111 3.48 16.72 11.94
CA LEU A 111 3.00 17.58 13.03
C LEU A 111 4.11 18.37 13.72
N VAL A 112 5.29 17.78 13.86
CA VAL A 112 6.43 18.38 14.57
C VAL A 112 7.33 19.19 13.63
N LYS A 113 7.07 19.17 12.32
CA LYS A 113 7.89 19.81 11.28
C LYS A 113 8.11 21.31 11.52
N ASP A 114 7.08 22.01 12.01
CA ASP A 114 7.12 23.47 12.19
C ASP A 114 7.71 23.88 13.55
N ILE A 115 7.88 22.94 14.46
CA ILE A 115 8.34 23.18 15.84
C ILE A 115 9.79 22.73 16.01
N ALA A 116 10.18 21.60 15.40
CA ALA A 116 11.53 21.08 15.48
C ALA A 116 12.44 21.72 14.43
N PRO A 117 13.68 22.06 14.76
CA PRO A 117 14.68 22.43 13.77
C PRO A 117 14.76 21.31 12.72
N PRO A 118 14.79 21.63 11.41
CA PRO A 118 14.87 20.62 10.37
C PRO A 118 16.08 19.73 10.65
N LYS A 119 15.83 18.43 10.84
CA LYS A 119 16.90 17.44 10.87
C LYS A 119 17.44 17.37 9.45
N ASP A 120 18.57 18.02 9.25
CA ASP A 120 19.33 17.95 8.02
C ASP A 120 19.88 16.52 7.93
N VAL A 121 19.06 15.59 7.44
CA VAL A 121 19.48 14.22 7.14
C VAL A 121 20.28 14.32 5.85
N GLN A 122 21.53 14.78 5.97
CA GLN A 122 22.49 14.75 4.88
C GLN A 122 22.90 13.29 4.68
N GLU A 123 22.09 12.57 3.91
CA GLU A 123 22.50 11.33 3.29
C GLU A 123 23.67 11.62 2.33
N PRO A 124 24.83 10.96 2.47
CA PRO A 124 25.88 11.05 1.48
C PRO A 124 25.33 10.55 0.15
N PHE A 125 25.27 11.43 -0.86
CA PHE A 125 24.94 11.13 -2.26
C PHE A 125 23.47 10.88 -2.66
N SER A 126 22.46 11.45 -1.97
CA SER A 126 21.05 11.25 -2.34
C SER A 126 20.38 12.43 -3.09
N SER A 127 21.08 13.55 -3.29
CA SER A 127 20.52 14.64 -4.11
C SER A 127 20.83 14.39 -5.59
N TYR A 128 19.82 14.13 -6.40
CA TYR A 128 19.92 14.00 -7.87
C TYR A 128 20.72 15.15 -8.51
N LYS A 129 20.67 16.35 -7.89
CA LYS A 129 21.45 17.53 -8.30
C LYS A 129 22.96 17.36 -8.06
N ASP A 130 23.36 16.66 -7.00
CA ASP A 130 24.76 16.40 -6.70
C ASP A 130 25.33 15.31 -7.60
N GLN A 131 24.52 14.32 -7.99
CA GLN A 131 24.92 13.28 -8.94
C GLN A 131 25.06 13.84 -10.37
N LEU A 132 24.13 14.71 -10.80
CA LEU A 132 24.25 15.42 -12.07
C LEU A 132 25.40 16.43 -12.08
N GLY A 133 25.59 17.17 -10.98
CA GLY A 133 26.67 18.13 -10.84
C GLY A 133 28.04 17.46 -10.87
N PHE A 134 28.17 16.28 -10.23
CA PHE A 134 29.40 15.49 -10.28
C PHE A 134 29.67 14.96 -11.69
N GLY A 135 28.68 14.38 -12.37
CA GLY A 135 28.86 13.89 -13.75
C GLY A 135 29.21 15.02 -14.73
N LEU A 136 28.58 16.19 -14.60
CA LEU A 136 28.89 17.36 -15.42
C LEU A 136 30.29 17.92 -15.12
N HIS A 137 30.70 17.95 -13.85
CA HIS A 137 32.04 18.37 -13.44
C HIS A 137 33.10 17.47 -14.09
N VAL A 138 32.95 16.16 -13.99
CA VAL A 138 33.85 15.17 -14.60
C VAL A 138 33.91 15.34 -16.13
N LEU A 139 32.77 15.59 -16.78
CA LEU A 139 32.73 15.82 -18.23
C LEU A 139 33.54 17.08 -18.62
N VAL A 140 33.37 18.18 -17.88
CA VAL A 140 34.05 19.45 -18.14
C VAL A 140 35.56 19.34 -17.87
N THR A 141 35.97 18.67 -16.79
CA THR A 141 37.39 18.50 -16.47
C THR A 141 38.08 17.57 -17.46
N MET A 142 37.42 16.50 -17.91
CA MET A 142 37.92 15.65 -19.00
C MET A 142 38.05 16.41 -20.31
N PHE A 143 37.03 17.15 -20.73
CA PHE A 143 37.07 17.94 -21.96
C PHE A 143 38.22 18.95 -21.93
N THR A 144 38.38 19.66 -20.81
CA THR A 144 39.45 20.64 -20.61
C THR A 144 40.83 19.97 -20.63
N GLY A 145 40.96 18.81 -19.99
CA GLY A 145 42.20 18.02 -19.99
C GLY A 145 42.60 17.55 -21.39
N TYR A 146 41.63 17.11 -22.21
CA TYR A 146 41.87 16.74 -23.60
C TYR A 146 42.38 17.92 -24.42
N LEU A 147 41.70 19.08 -24.34
CA LEU A 147 42.09 20.30 -25.05
C LEU A 147 43.49 20.76 -24.65
N LEU A 148 43.79 20.74 -23.35
CA LEU A 148 45.09 21.14 -22.84
C LEU A 148 46.20 20.20 -23.30
N GLY A 149 45.98 18.88 -23.23
CA GLY A 149 46.93 17.88 -23.73
C GLY A 149 47.13 17.96 -25.25
N TYR A 150 46.04 18.19 -25.98
CA TYR A 150 46.06 18.38 -27.44
C TYR A 150 46.85 19.64 -27.82
N ALA A 151 46.62 20.77 -27.13
CA ALA A 151 47.32 22.01 -27.35
C ALA A 151 48.81 21.92 -26.99
N ALA A 152 49.14 21.26 -25.87
CA ALA A 152 50.51 21.06 -25.43
C ALA A 152 51.32 20.23 -26.45
N PHE A 153 50.76 19.13 -26.94
CA PHE A 153 51.42 18.31 -27.97
C PHE A 153 51.46 18.99 -29.33
N ARG A 154 50.45 19.79 -29.67
CA ARG A 154 50.46 20.63 -30.88
C ARG A 154 51.58 21.66 -30.85
N ALA A 155 51.86 22.24 -29.68
CA ALA A 155 52.96 23.17 -29.50
C ALA A 155 54.33 22.46 -29.54
N LEU A 156 54.41 21.23 -29.05
CA LEU A 156 55.69 20.50 -28.88
C LEU A 156 56.13 19.71 -30.12
N PHE A 157 55.19 19.15 -30.90
CA PHE A 157 55.50 18.22 -32.01
C PHE A 157 55.11 18.72 -33.41
N ASN A 158 54.75 20.00 -33.55
CA ASN A 158 54.25 20.59 -34.81
C ASN A 158 53.04 19.81 -35.40
N HIS A 159 52.53 20.23 -36.57
CA HIS A 159 51.19 19.87 -37.10
C HIS A 159 50.91 18.39 -37.47
N SER A 160 51.47 17.38 -36.79
CA SER A 160 51.05 15.98 -36.93
C SER A 160 49.72 15.73 -36.21
N PRO A 161 48.62 15.45 -36.92
CA PRO A 161 47.31 15.27 -36.28
C PRO A 161 47.28 14.08 -35.32
N ALA A 162 48.05 13.03 -35.61
CA ALA A 162 48.13 11.82 -34.79
C ALA A 162 48.80 12.09 -33.43
N MET A 163 49.88 12.87 -33.40
CA MET A 163 50.60 13.20 -32.16
C MET A 163 49.79 14.14 -31.26
N ASN A 164 49.03 15.07 -31.85
CA ASN A 164 48.16 15.96 -31.08
C ASN A 164 47.00 15.17 -30.44
N ALA A 165 46.41 14.23 -31.18
CA ALA A 165 45.39 13.34 -30.63
C ALA A 165 45.92 12.46 -29.49
N ALA A 166 47.14 11.92 -29.63
CA ALA A 166 47.81 11.19 -28.56
C ALA A 166 48.04 12.05 -27.31
N GLY A 167 48.45 13.31 -27.50
CA GLY A 167 48.56 14.28 -26.41
C GLY A 167 47.25 14.58 -25.70
N GLY A 168 46.15 14.67 -26.45
CA GLY A 168 44.81 14.83 -25.88
C GLY A 168 44.38 13.62 -25.04
N ILE A 169 44.66 12.39 -25.50
CA ILE A 169 44.39 11.16 -24.74
C ILE A 169 45.24 11.13 -23.45
N LEU A 170 46.51 11.50 -23.53
CA LEU A 170 47.38 11.59 -22.35
C LEU A 170 46.90 12.68 -21.37
N GLY A 171 46.41 13.81 -21.89
CA GLY A 171 45.75 14.86 -21.12
C GLY A 171 44.47 14.39 -20.42
N LEU A 172 43.67 13.53 -21.06
CA LEU A 172 42.50 12.90 -20.43
C LEU A 172 42.88 12.02 -19.24
N VAL A 173 43.91 11.18 -19.41
CA VAL A 173 44.40 10.30 -18.33
C VAL A 173 44.93 11.15 -17.16
N GLY A 174 45.69 12.21 -17.46
CA GLY A 174 46.15 13.16 -16.43
C GLY A 174 45.00 13.84 -15.68
N ALA A 175 43.99 14.32 -16.41
CA ALA A 175 42.80 14.93 -15.81
C ALA A 175 42.02 13.94 -14.93
N MET A 176 41.94 12.66 -15.30
CA MET A 176 41.33 11.62 -14.46
C MET A 176 42.05 11.45 -13.13
N PHE A 177 43.39 11.47 -13.12
CA PHE A 177 44.13 11.41 -11.87
C PHE A 177 43.85 12.63 -10.98
N VAL A 178 43.90 13.84 -11.55
CA VAL A 178 43.63 15.08 -10.81
C VAL A 178 42.21 15.08 -10.22
N GLU A 179 41.21 14.71 -11.01
CA GLU A 179 39.81 14.59 -10.57
C GLU A 179 39.69 13.60 -9.41
N THR A 180 40.35 12.44 -9.50
CA THR A 180 40.34 11.41 -8.46
C THR A 180 40.96 11.92 -7.17
N PHE A 181 42.09 12.63 -7.23
CA PHE A 181 42.72 13.24 -6.06
C PHE A 181 41.83 14.33 -5.44
N LEU A 182 41.25 15.20 -6.25
CA LEU A 182 40.33 16.24 -5.77
C LEU A 182 39.07 15.65 -5.14
N PHE A 183 38.55 14.56 -5.70
CA PHE A 183 37.42 13.82 -5.13
C PHE A 183 37.76 13.27 -3.74
N ILE A 184 38.93 12.63 -3.59
CA ILE A 184 39.40 12.09 -2.30
C ILE A 184 39.54 13.21 -1.26
N ILE A 185 40.17 14.33 -1.63
CA ILE A 185 40.36 15.48 -0.72
C ILE A 185 39.02 16.10 -0.34
N ARG A 186 38.10 16.27 -1.30
CA ARG A 186 36.78 16.84 -1.04
C ARG A 186 35.93 15.93 -0.15
N SER A 187 35.97 14.61 -0.38
CA SER A 187 35.31 13.64 0.49
C SER A 187 35.89 13.68 1.91
N SER A 188 37.22 13.67 2.03
CA SER A 188 37.92 13.71 3.32
C SER A 188 37.63 14.99 4.11
N ASN A 189 37.61 16.16 3.45
CA ASN A 189 37.24 17.42 4.09
C ASN A 189 35.77 17.50 4.50
N ALA A 190 34.86 16.89 3.73
CA ALA A 190 33.46 16.78 4.11
C ALA A 190 33.31 15.96 5.40
N ASP A 191 34.06 14.86 5.52
CA ASP A 191 34.08 14.02 6.72
C ASP A 191 34.71 14.76 7.93
N ALA A 192 35.81 15.49 7.74
CA ALA A 192 36.44 16.25 8.84
C ALA A 192 35.58 17.42 9.36
N ASN A 193 34.90 18.14 8.45
CA ASN A 193 33.98 19.22 8.83
C ASN A 193 32.73 18.69 9.56
N LYS A 194 32.30 17.46 9.27
CA LYS A 194 31.21 16.76 9.97
C LYS A 194 31.57 16.50 11.43
N THR A 195 32.79 16.03 11.71
CA THR A 195 33.28 15.74 13.07
C THR A 195 33.39 17.01 13.91
N ARG A 196 33.87 18.11 13.32
CA ARG A 196 33.98 19.42 14.01
C ARG A 196 32.62 20.03 14.37
N LYS A 197 31.65 19.98 13.46
CA LYS A 197 30.29 20.49 13.72
C LYS A 197 29.53 19.67 14.78
N PHE A 198 29.77 18.37 14.87
CA PHE A 198 29.16 17.51 15.89
C PHE A 198 29.70 17.82 17.29
N SER A 199 30.99 18.14 17.40
CA SER A 199 31.63 18.48 18.70
C SER A 199 31.26 19.86 19.25
N GLN A 200 30.57 20.71 18.49
CA GLN A 200 30.21 22.08 18.88
C GLN A 200 28.73 22.25 19.28
N LYS A 201 27.92 21.19 19.33
CA LYS A 201 26.53 21.31 19.83
C LYS A 201 26.53 21.52 21.36
N PRO A 202 26.07 22.68 21.87
CA PRO A 202 25.92 22.87 23.31
C PRO A 202 24.76 22.00 23.82
N THR A 203 25.02 21.24 24.87
CA THR A 203 24.05 20.44 25.61
C THR A 203 22.95 21.35 26.16
N PRO A 204 21.65 21.11 25.88
CA PRO A 204 20.58 21.90 26.49
C PRO A 204 20.46 21.50 27.97
N SER A 205 20.74 22.44 28.87
CA SER A 205 20.49 22.30 30.30
C SER A 205 18.99 22.23 30.58
N PHE A 206 18.50 21.05 30.94
CA PHE A 206 17.11 20.82 31.31
C PHE A 206 16.88 21.33 32.73
N SER A 207 16.27 22.51 32.88
CA SER A 207 15.86 23.05 34.19
C SER A 207 14.55 22.41 34.64
N THR A 208 14.61 21.53 35.65
CA THR A 208 13.45 20.96 36.32
C THR A 208 12.80 21.99 37.25
N SER A 209 11.64 22.53 36.87
CA SER A 209 10.82 23.35 37.76
C SER A 209 10.16 22.46 38.83
N ARG A 210 10.62 22.60 40.07
CA ARG A 210 10.09 21.90 41.24
C ARG A 210 8.83 22.61 41.73
N SER A 211 7.65 22.12 41.35
CA SER A 211 6.40 22.46 42.03
C SER A 211 6.37 21.72 43.37
N LYS A 212 6.30 22.47 44.49
CA LYS A 212 5.94 21.90 45.79
C LYS A 212 4.78 22.69 46.39
N LYS A 213 3.74 21.91 46.63
CA LYS A 213 2.37 22.20 47.04
C LYS A 213 2.29 22.39 48.56
N ASN A 214 1.33 23.22 48.99
CA ASN A 214 0.64 23.27 50.30
C ASN A 214 1.44 23.50 51.59
N GLN A 215 1.15 24.64 52.24
CA GLN A 215 0.38 24.64 53.48
C GLN A 215 -0.45 25.92 53.58
#